data_AF-A0A1Y1CKA8-F1
#
_entry.id   AF-A0A1Y1CKA8-F1
#
_cell.length_a   1.000
_cell.length_b   1.000
_cell.length_c   1.000
_cell.angle_alpha   90.00
_cell.angle_beta   90.00
_cell.angle_gamma   90.00
#
_symmetry.space_group_name_H-M   'P 1'
#
loop_
_entity.id
_entity.type
_entity.pdbx_description
1 polymer ?
#
loop_
_entity_poly.entity_id
_entity_poly.type
_entity_poly.pdbx_seq_one_letter_code
_entity_poly.pdbx_strand_id
1 'polypeptide(L)'
;MRYNYAKYCLTERLTEFKYRGSYEQIGKTIHKYSSNSGLDLINFFEQVLFSFLMGNADMHLKNFSLINHPVLGYVLTPAYDMLSTALVMNDDKEDLALTLNAKKTKIKRKDFISAFDLFEMLEKSQNNIFAKFEKTMPSWLEMIDVSFLPSEMKEAYIALIRDRANRLSKNIN
;
A
#
# COMPACT_ATOMS: atom_id res chain seq x y z
N MET A 1 0.76 23.83 21.31
CA MET A 1 2.05 23.10 21.21
C MET A 1 2.30 22.76 19.76
N ARG A 2 3.25 23.41 19.08
CA ARG A 2 3.78 22.93 17.80
C ARG A 2 4.87 21.93 18.14
N TYR A 3 4.62 20.64 17.95
CA TYR A 3 5.67 19.64 18.01
C TYR A 3 6.53 19.80 16.75
N ASN A 4 7.84 19.98 16.93
CA ASN A 4 8.80 20.05 15.84
C ASN A 4 9.01 18.65 15.28
N TYR A 5 8.14 18.24 14.36
CA TYR A 5 8.27 16.98 13.64
C TYR A 5 9.24 17.15 12.48
N ALA A 6 10.35 16.40 12.49
CA ALA A 6 11.20 16.25 11.32
C ALA A 6 10.67 15.10 10.45
N LYS A 7 10.36 15.37 9.18
CA LYS A 7 9.94 14.37 8.19
C LYS A 7 11.19 13.86 7.46
N TYR A 8 11.49 12.57 7.61
CA TYR A 8 12.51 11.89 6.84
C TYR A 8 11.87 11.28 5.59
N CYS A 9 12.18 11.84 4.42
CA CYS A 9 11.78 11.24 3.15
C CYS A 9 12.66 10.00 2.93
N LEU A 10 12.04 8.82 2.83
CA LEU A 10 12.76 7.54 2.89
C LEU A 10 13.76 7.33 1.75
N THR A 11 13.69 8.16 0.71
CA THR A 11 14.64 8.15 -0.39
C THR A 11 15.08 9.59 -0.66
N GLU A 12 16.33 9.94 -0.36
CA GLU A 12 16.98 11.20 -0.74
C GLU A 12 17.20 11.31 -2.27
N ARG A 13 16.22 10.85 -3.07
CA ARG A 13 16.33 10.70 -4.51
C ARG A 13 15.67 11.88 -5.24
N LEU A 14 16.30 12.30 -6.33
CA LEU A 14 15.75 13.27 -7.28
C LEU A 14 14.37 12.81 -7.79
N THR A 15 13.51 13.77 -8.14
CA THR A 15 12.12 13.53 -8.58
C THR A 15 12.01 12.53 -9.74
N GLU A 16 13.02 12.46 -10.60
CA GLU A 16 13.11 11.52 -11.73
C GLU A 16 13.22 10.04 -11.33
N PHE A 17 13.67 9.74 -10.11
CA PHE A 17 13.87 8.37 -9.62
C PHE A 17 12.75 7.87 -8.72
N LYS A 18 11.65 8.62 -8.56
CA LYS A 18 10.57 8.29 -7.62
C LYS A 18 9.91 6.93 -7.90
N TYR A 19 9.92 6.46 -9.16
CA TYR A 19 9.41 5.14 -9.58
C TYR A 19 10.48 4.04 -9.67
N ARG A 20 11.77 4.37 -9.50
CA ARG A 20 12.86 3.40 -9.65
C ARG A 20 13.17 2.73 -8.32
N GLY A 21 12.25 1.91 -7.83
CA GLY A 21 12.45 1.19 -6.57
C GLY A 21 11.44 0.07 -6.35
N SER A 22 11.53 -0.52 -5.17
CA SER A 22 10.66 -1.62 -4.76
C SER A 22 10.07 -1.35 -3.39
N TYR A 23 8.91 -1.93 -3.10
CA TYR A 23 8.33 -1.82 -1.75
C TYR A 23 9.21 -2.48 -0.70
N GLU A 24 10.00 -3.50 -1.07
CA GLU A 24 10.99 -4.10 -0.19
C GLU A 24 12.13 -3.14 0.17
N GLN A 25 12.54 -2.24 -0.74
CA GLN A 25 13.53 -1.21 -0.42
C GLN A 25 12.99 -0.21 0.62
N ILE A 26 11.71 0.17 0.50
CA ILE A 26 11.04 1.02 1.49
C ILE A 26 10.92 0.27 2.83
N GLY A 27 10.45 -0.98 2.79
CA GLY A 27 10.34 -1.83 3.98
C GLY A 27 11.67 -2.01 4.70
N LYS A 28 12.79 -2.21 3.98
CA LYS A 28 14.14 -2.26 4.58
C LYS A 28 14.52 -0.96 5.27
N THR A 29 14.12 0.17 4.71
CA THR A 29 14.39 1.50 5.29
C THR A 29 13.56 1.72 6.55
N ILE A 30 12.27 1.37 6.52
CA ILE A 30 11.41 1.39 7.71
C ILE A 30 11.96 0.46 8.78
N HIS A 31 12.33 -0.77 8.43
CA HIS A 31 12.86 -1.76 9.37
C HIS A 31 14.13 -1.27 10.06
N LYS A 32 15.01 -0.56 9.32
CA LYS A 32 16.27 -0.05 9.83
C LYS A 32 16.12 1.18 10.73
N TYR A 33 15.22 2.10 10.38
CA TYR A 33 15.17 3.42 11.03
C TYR A 33 13.97 3.64 11.93
N SER A 34 12.90 2.84 11.82
CA SER A 34 11.77 2.94 12.73
C SER A 34 12.13 2.45 14.12
N SER A 35 11.69 3.18 15.13
CA SER A 35 11.77 2.82 16.54
C SER A 35 10.80 1.69 16.92
N ASN A 36 9.78 1.41 16.10
CA ASN A 36 8.86 0.27 16.25
C ASN A 36 8.66 -0.46 14.91
N SER A 37 9.75 -1.01 14.38
CA SER A 37 9.83 -1.57 13.04
C SER A 37 8.79 -2.66 12.75
N GLY A 38 8.47 -3.53 13.71
CA GLY A 38 7.49 -4.59 13.52
C GLY A 38 6.08 -4.07 13.25
N LEU A 39 5.62 -3.11 14.06
CA LEU A 39 4.31 -2.48 13.88
C LEU A 39 4.28 -1.62 12.61
N ASP A 40 5.34 -0.86 12.35
CA ASP A 40 5.42 0.01 11.18
C ASP A 40 5.49 -0.77 9.88
N LEU A 41 6.12 -1.95 9.85
CA LEU A 41 6.08 -2.84 8.69
C LEU A 41 4.67 -3.37 8.42
N ILE A 42 3.91 -3.73 9.46
CA ILE A 42 2.50 -4.12 9.30
C ILE A 42 1.71 -2.97 8.70
N ASN A 43 1.80 -1.77 9.29
CA ASN A 43 1.11 -0.58 8.81
C ASN A 43 1.51 -0.23 7.37
N PHE A 44 2.80 -0.32 7.04
CA PHE A 44 3.31 -0.10 5.69
C PHE A 44 2.71 -1.08 4.69
N PHE A 45 2.72 -2.38 4.99
CA PHE A 45 2.17 -3.37 4.09
C PHE A 45 0.64 -3.30 3.97
N GLU A 46 -0.05 -2.85 5.00
CA GLU A 46 -1.46 -2.47 4.89
C GLU A 46 -1.66 -1.33 3.88
N GLN A 47 -0.80 -0.29 3.88
CA GLN A 47 -0.86 0.79 2.90
C GLN A 47 -0.58 0.31 1.47
N VAL A 48 0.39 -0.58 1.29
CA VAL A 48 0.71 -1.18 -0.03
C VAL A 48 -0.46 -2.04 -0.52
N LEU A 49 -1.04 -2.87 0.36
CA LEU A 49 -2.17 -3.73 0.02
C LEU A 49 -3.43 -2.92 -0.30
N PHE A 50 -3.71 -1.86 0.46
CA PHE A 50 -4.79 -0.92 0.15
C PHE A 50 -4.56 -0.26 -1.21
N SER A 51 -3.34 0.22 -1.48
CA SER A 51 -2.99 0.86 -2.75
C SER A 51 -3.20 -0.07 -3.93
N PHE A 52 -2.82 -1.34 -3.78
CA PHE A 52 -3.16 -2.37 -4.73
C PHE A 52 -4.68 -2.52 -4.87
N LEU A 53 -5.44 -2.81 -3.81
CA LEU A 53 -6.88 -3.03 -3.92
C LEU A 53 -7.64 -1.88 -4.60
N MET A 54 -7.27 -0.64 -4.28
CA MET A 54 -7.94 0.57 -4.74
C MET A 54 -7.45 1.08 -6.11
N GLY A 55 -6.46 0.44 -6.74
CA GLY A 55 -5.97 0.92 -8.04
C GLY A 55 -5.08 2.15 -7.97
N ASN A 56 -4.35 2.35 -6.87
CA ASN A 56 -3.38 3.44 -6.78
C ASN A 56 -2.03 3.03 -7.40
N ALA A 57 -1.89 3.32 -8.69
CA ALA A 57 -0.67 3.09 -9.47
C ALA A 57 0.36 4.23 -9.34
N ASP A 58 0.11 5.27 -8.53
CA ASP A 58 1.07 6.38 -8.29
C ASP A 58 1.69 6.37 -6.87
N MET A 59 1.44 5.31 -6.09
CA MET A 59 2.00 5.12 -4.74
C MET A 59 3.51 4.81 -4.76
N HIS A 60 4.31 5.85 -4.94
CA HIS A 60 5.76 5.78 -5.18
C HIS A 60 6.61 6.13 -3.94
N LEU A 61 7.94 6.15 -4.08
CA LEU A 61 8.89 6.27 -2.96
C LEU A 61 8.63 7.48 -2.04
N LYS A 62 8.17 8.60 -2.60
CA LYS A 62 7.92 9.84 -1.83
C LYS A 62 6.63 9.82 -1.00
N ASN A 63 5.74 8.85 -1.20
CA ASN A 63 4.50 8.72 -0.42
C ASN A 63 4.72 8.08 0.94
N PHE A 64 5.91 7.52 1.18
CA PHE A 64 6.27 6.90 2.45
C PHE A 64 7.29 7.77 3.19
N SER A 65 7.10 7.96 4.49
CA SER A 65 7.99 8.79 5.30
C SER A 65 8.01 8.33 6.75
N LEU A 66 9.13 8.57 7.43
CA LEU A 66 9.22 8.46 8.87
C LEU A 66 9.14 9.87 9.48
N ILE A 67 8.48 9.98 10.62
CA ILE A 67 8.38 11.20 11.40
C ILE A 67 9.07 10.99 12.74
N ASN A 68 9.95 11.91 13.12
CA ASN A 68 10.58 11.86 14.44
C ASN A 68 9.59 12.34 15.51
N HIS A 69 8.98 11.40 16.21
CA HIS A 69 8.07 11.66 17.30
C HIS A 69 8.85 11.89 18.61
N PRO A 70 8.57 12.95 19.39
CA PRO A 70 9.35 13.31 20.59
C PRO A 70 9.50 12.21 21.63
N VAL A 71 8.50 11.31 21.72
CA VAL A 71 8.46 10.22 22.71
C VAL A 71 8.82 8.87 22.09
N LEU A 72 8.47 8.65 20.82
CA LEU A 72 8.51 7.32 20.20
C LEU A 72 9.74 7.15 19.30
N GLY A 73 10.46 8.21 18.98
CA GLY A 73 11.49 8.21 17.95
C GLY A 73 10.89 8.22 16.55
N TYR A 74 11.61 7.71 15.56
CA TYR A 74 11.14 7.67 14.18
C TYR A 74 10.03 6.63 14.02
N VAL A 75 8.88 7.04 13.51
CA VAL A 75 7.72 6.17 13.24
C VAL A 75 7.14 6.43 11.86
N LEU A 76 6.48 5.44 11.25
CA LEU A 76 5.81 5.60 9.95
C LEU A 76 4.72 6.66 10.03
N THR A 77 4.70 7.59 9.07
CA THR A 77 3.63 8.57 8.96
C THR A 77 2.30 7.91 8.57
N PRO A 78 1.15 8.48 8.98
CA PRO A 78 -0.14 8.10 8.39
C PRO A 78 -0.10 8.14 6.86
N ALA A 79 -0.93 7.31 6.22
CA ALA A 79 -1.04 7.26 4.76
C ALA A 79 -1.57 8.58 4.21
N TYR A 80 -1.06 9.00 3.06
CA TYR A 80 -1.54 10.17 2.30
C TYR A 80 -1.47 9.87 0.81
N ASP A 81 -2.20 10.66 0.01
CA ASP A 81 -2.22 10.53 -1.45
C ASP A 81 -2.73 9.15 -1.93
N MET A 82 -3.79 8.69 -1.26
CA MET A 82 -4.45 7.42 -1.53
C MET A 82 -5.56 7.63 -2.58
N LEU A 83 -5.18 7.72 -3.86
CA LEU A 83 -6.09 8.00 -4.97
C LEU A 83 -6.14 6.83 -5.96
N SER A 84 -7.32 6.52 -6.50
CA SER A 84 -7.48 5.49 -7.53
C SER A 84 -7.10 6.05 -8.91
N THR A 85 -5.80 6.04 -9.22
CA THR A 85 -5.29 6.55 -10.50
C THR A 85 -5.69 5.67 -11.68
N ALA A 86 -5.88 4.36 -11.45
CA ALA A 86 -6.29 3.41 -12.48
C ALA A 86 -7.67 3.71 -13.11
N LEU A 87 -8.56 4.44 -12.42
CA LEU A 87 -9.87 4.81 -12.97
C LEU A 87 -9.83 5.95 -13.98
N VAL A 88 -8.76 6.76 -13.94
CA VAL A 88 -8.62 7.97 -14.76
C VAL A 88 -7.55 7.78 -15.84
N MET A 89 -6.56 6.92 -15.57
CA MET A 89 -5.42 6.67 -16.45
C MET A 89 -5.58 5.32 -17.18
N ASN A 90 -6.44 5.29 -18.20
CA ASN A 90 -6.76 4.06 -18.95
C ASN A 90 -5.55 3.39 -19.65
N ASP A 91 -4.48 4.16 -19.91
CA ASP A 91 -3.28 3.66 -20.57
C ASP A 91 -2.30 2.97 -19.59
N ASP A 92 -2.46 3.21 -18.28
CA ASP A 92 -1.61 2.59 -17.27
C ASP A 92 -2.15 1.19 -16.91
N LYS A 93 -1.35 0.17 -17.23
CA LYS A 93 -1.66 -1.23 -16.98
C LYS A 93 -0.96 -1.77 -15.74
N GLU A 94 -0.22 -0.93 -15.01
CA GLU A 94 0.46 -1.32 -13.79
C GLU A 94 -0.53 -1.51 -12.63
N ASP A 95 -0.37 -2.59 -11.87
CA ASP A 95 -1.12 -2.83 -10.65
C ASP A 95 -0.60 -1.94 -9.50
N LEU A 96 0.69 -1.59 -9.53
CA LEU A 96 1.43 -0.87 -8.49
C LEU A 96 2.51 0.05 -9.09
N ALA A 97 2.76 1.19 -8.43
CA ALA A 97 3.79 2.18 -8.82
C ALA A 97 5.23 1.64 -8.75
N LEU A 98 5.52 0.80 -7.75
CA LEU A 98 6.82 0.22 -7.48
C LEU A 98 6.74 -1.30 -7.61
N THR A 99 7.90 -1.94 -7.80
CA THR A 99 7.90 -3.41 -7.87
C THR A 99 7.59 -4.02 -6.51
N LEU A 100 6.75 -5.05 -6.49
CA LEU A 100 6.56 -6.00 -5.40
C LEU A 100 6.93 -7.38 -5.92
N ASN A 101 7.85 -8.07 -5.26
CA ASN A 101 8.41 -9.34 -5.71
C ASN A 101 8.88 -9.28 -7.19
N ALA A 102 9.61 -8.21 -7.52
CA ALA A 102 10.10 -7.89 -8.87
C ALA A 102 9.01 -7.71 -9.96
N LYS A 103 7.74 -7.52 -9.56
CA LYS A 103 6.61 -7.32 -10.49
C LYS A 103 5.89 -6.02 -10.21
N LYS A 104 5.28 -5.48 -11.26
CA LYS A 104 4.32 -4.37 -11.17
C LYS A 104 2.94 -4.71 -11.71
N THR A 105 2.80 -5.85 -12.37
CA THR A 105 1.56 -6.31 -13.01
C THR A 105 1.30 -7.76 -12.63
N LYS A 106 0.04 -8.18 -12.73
CA LYS A 106 -0.44 -9.53 -12.39
C LYS A 106 -0.04 -9.89 -10.95
N ILE A 107 -0.11 -8.93 -10.04
CA ILE A 107 0.20 -9.13 -8.63
C ILE A 107 -0.83 -10.10 -8.02
N LYS A 108 -0.32 -11.07 -7.26
CA LYS A 108 -1.12 -12.08 -6.55
C LYS A 108 -0.77 -12.12 -5.08
N ARG A 109 -1.59 -12.82 -4.28
CA ARG A 109 -1.35 -13.06 -2.85
C ARG A 109 0.08 -13.52 -2.54
N LYS A 110 0.63 -14.43 -3.35
CA LYS A 110 1.99 -14.98 -3.16
C LYS A 110 3.07 -13.92 -3.25
N ASP A 111 2.88 -12.87 -4.04
CA ASP A 111 3.88 -11.81 -4.21
C ASP A 111 3.95 -10.94 -2.94
N PHE A 112 2.80 -10.71 -2.28
CA PHE A 112 2.75 -10.10 -0.95
C PHE A 112 3.36 -11.01 0.12
N ILE A 113 3.04 -12.31 0.13
CA ILE A 113 3.62 -13.27 1.07
C ILE A 113 5.15 -13.29 0.96
N SER A 114 5.71 -13.38 -0.26
CA SER A 114 7.15 -13.31 -0.47
C SER A 114 7.77 -12.00 0.05
N ALA A 115 7.07 -10.87 -0.09
CA ALA A 115 7.53 -9.60 0.47
C ALA A 115 7.45 -9.56 2.00
N PHE A 116 6.42 -10.17 2.62
CA PHE A 116 6.28 -10.26 4.07
C PHE A 116 7.34 -11.18 4.70
N ASP A 117 7.61 -12.31 4.06
CA ASP A 117 8.60 -13.29 4.49
C ASP A 117 10.01 -12.72 4.51
N LEU A 118 10.32 -11.78 3.60
CA LEU A 118 11.60 -11.04 3.61
C LEU A 118 11.84 -10.28 4.92
N PHE A 119 10.78 -9.92 5.65
CA PHE A 119 10.84 -9.23 6.93
C PHE A 119 10.47 -10.13 8.11
N GLU A 120 10.47 -11.46 7.91
CA GLU A 120 10.20 -12.46 8.95
C GLU A 120 8.85 -12.24 9.66
N MET A 121 7.87 -11.71 8.94
CA MET A 121 6.54 -11.47 9.50
C MET A 121 5.84 -12.79 9.81
N LEU A 122 5.37 -12.95 11.04
CA LEU A 122 4.60 -14.14 11.45
C LEU A 122 3.39 -14.36 10.54
N GLU A 123 3.14 -15.63 10.18
CA GLU A 123 2.02 -16.01 9.30
C GLU A 123 0.67 -15.49 9.82
N LYS A 124 0.48 -15.48 11.14
CA LYS A 124 -0.70 -14.89 11.78
C LYS A 124 -0.86 -13.41 11.45
N SER A 125 0.21 -12.62 11.52
CA SER A 125 0.19 -11.19 11.16
C SER A 125 -0.10 -11.00 9.67
N GLN A 126 0.50 -11.82 8.80
CA GLN A 126 0.23 -11.78 7.37
C GLN A 126 -1.26 -12.06 7.08
N ASN A 127 -1.81 -13.12 7.67
CA ASN A 127 -3.21 -13.49 7.53
C ASN A 127 -4.15 -12.41 8.07
N ASN A 128 -3.80 -11.75 9.19
CA ASN A 128 -4.56 -10.65 9.74
C ASN A 128 -4.65 -9.45 8.79
N ILE A 129 -3.55 -9.12 8.10
CA ILE A 129 -3.54 -8.02 7.11
C ILE A 129 -4.57 -8.31 6.00
N PHE A 130 -4.54 -9.50 5.40
CA PHE A 130 -5.51 -9.86 4.36
C PHE A 130 -6.95 -9.91 4.90
N ALA A 131 -7.16 -10.56 6.04
CA ALA A 131 -8.49 -10.70 6.64
C ALA A 131 -9.10 -9.36 7.05
N LYS A 132 -8.28 -8.39 7.47
CA LYS A 132 -8.71 -7.02 7.76
C LYS A 132 -9.39 -6.40 6.54
N PHE A 133 -8.75 -6.48 5.36
CA PHE A 133 -9.29 -5.90 4.14
C PHE A 133 -10.50 -6.67 3.60
N GLU A 134 -10.48 -8.00 3.68
CA GLU A 134 -11.66 -8.82 3.34
C GLU A 134 -12.88 -8.42 4.18
N LYS A 135 -12.68 -8.20 5.49
CA LYS A 135 -13.75 -7.78 6.42
C LYS A 135 -14.23 -6.35 6.18
N THR A 136 -13.34 -5.41 5.84
CA THR A 136 -13.72 -4.01 5.61
C THR A 136 -14.26 -3.74 4.21
N MET A 137 -14.00 -4.65 3.26
CA MET A 137 -14.38 -4.48 1.85
C MET A 137 -15.85 -4.10 1.62
N PRO A 138 -16.84 -4.74 2.27
CA PRO A 138 -18.25 -4.40 2.02
C PRO A 138 -18.55 -2.93 2.28
N SER A 139 -18.01 -2.37 3.38
CA SER A 139 -18.19 -0.95 3.72
C SER A 139 -17.56 -0.01 2.68
N TRP A 140 -16.46 -0.41 2.03
CA TRP A 140 -15.87 0.39 0.96
C TRP A 140 -16.77 0.42 -0.28
N LEU A 141 -17.37 -0.71 -0.64
CA LEU A 141 -18.29 -0.79 -1.77
C LEU A 141 -19.54 0.07 -1.52
N GLU A 142 -20.08 0.05 -0.29
CA GLU A 142 -21.17 0.93 0.13
C GLU A 142 -20.77 2.41 0.04
N MET A 143 -19.57 2.78 0.49
CA MET A 143 -19.05 4.15 0.38
C MET A 143 -18.92 4.62 -1.07
N ILE A 144 -18.48 3.74 -1.98
CA ILE A 144 -18.39 4.05 -3.41
C ILE A 144 -19.79 4.27 -3.98
N ASP A 145 -20.76 3.44 -3.60
CA ASP A 145 -22.13 3.53 -4.08
C ASP A 145 -22.80 4.87 -3.73
N VAL A 146 -22.60 5.36 -2.50
CA VAL A 146 -23.16 6.66 -2.06
C VAL A 146 -22.29 7.88 -2.43
N SER A 147 -21.15 7.67 -3.11
CA SER A 147 -20.24 8.76 -3.48
C SER A 147 -20.77 9.64 -4.62
N PHE A 148 -20.11 10.77 -4.86
CA PHE A 148 -20.38 11.69 -5.97
C PHE A 148 -19.80 11.23 -7.32
N LEU A 149 -19.24 10.02 -7.41
CA LEU A 149 -18.72 9.49 -8.67
C LEU A 149 -19.85 9.27 -9.68
N PRO A 150 -19.61 9.49 -10.99
CA PRO A 150 -20.53 9.04 -12.04
C PRO A 150 -20.79 7.55 -11.96
N SER A 151 -21.98 7.10 -12.34
CA SER A 151 -22.38 5.69 -12.25
C SER A 151 -21.40 4.74 -12.95
N GLU A 152 -20.93 5.09 -14.15
CA GLU A 152 -19.92 4.30 -14.88
C GLU A 152 -18.61 4.16 -14.08
N MET A 153 -18.16 5.23 -13.42
CA MET A 153 -16.94 5.19 -12.60
C MET A 153 -17.15 4.36 -11.33
N LYS A 154 -18.33 4.38 -10.72
CA LYS A 154 -18.66 3.53 -9.57
C LYS A 154 -18.59 2.06 -9.96
N GLU A 155 -19.22 1.69 -11.08
CA GLU A 155 -19.21 0.32 -11.60
C GLU A 155 -17.79 -0.15 -11.91
N ALA A 156 -17.00 0.66 -12.63
CA ALA A 156 -15.61 0.37 -12.94
C ALA A 156 -14.76 0.21 -11.67
N TYR A 157 -14.98 1.05 -10.66
CA TYR A 157 -14.25 0.98 -9.40
C TYR A 157 -14.57 -0.28 -8.60
N ILE A 158 -15.85 -0.60 -8.46
CA ILE A 158 -16.28 -1.82 -7.77
C ILE A 158 -15.75 -3.06 -8.50
N ALA A 159 -15.77 -3.06 -9.84
CA ALA A 159 -15.23 -4.16 -10.64
C ALA A 159 -13.72 -4.33 -10.41
N LEU A 160 -12.95 -3.23 -10.43
CA LEU A 160 -11.51 -3.23 -10.16
C LEU A 160 -11.18 -3.81 -8.78
N ILE A 161 -11.86 -3.32 -7.75
CA ILE A 161 -11.64 -3.77 -6.36
C ILE A 161 -11.95 -5.26 -6.23
N ARG A 162 -13.09 -5.72 -6.78
CA ARG A 162 -13.49 -7.14 -6.73
C ARG A 162 -12.49 -8.03 -7.46
N ASP A 163 -12.04 -7.63 -8.64
CA ASP A 163 -11.03 -8.37 -9.38
C ASP A 163 -9.72 -8.50 -8.59
N ARG A 164 -9.20 -7.38 -8.06
CA ARG A 164 -7.96 -7.41 -7.26
C ARG A 164 -8.13 -8.20 -5.96
N ALA A 165 -9.28 -8.13 -5.29
CA ALA A 165 -9.60 -8.95 -4.13
C ALA A 165 -9.60 -10.46 -4.47
N ASN A 166 -10.16 -10.85 -5.61
CA ASN A 166 -10.15 -12.24 -6.07
C ASN A 166 -8.71 -12.76 -6.27
N ARG A 167 -7.80 -11.95 -6.82
CA ARG A 167 -6.37 -12.28 -6.97
C ARG A 167 -5.65 -12.52 -5.64
N LEU A 168 -6.21 -12.03 -4.53
CA LEU A 168 -5.67 -12.18 -3.18
C LEU A 168 -6.32 -13.31 -2.38
N SER A 169 -7.40 -13.90 -2.89
CA SER A 169 -8.11 -14.99 -2.22
C SER A 169 -7.20 -16.21 -2.08
N LYS A 170 -7.39 -16.98 -1.00
CA LYS A 170 -6.65 -18.23 -0.76
C LYS A 170 -7.02 -19.34 -1.76
N ASN A 171 -8.14 -19.18 -2.47
CA ASN A 171 -8.70 -20.17 -3.38
C ASN A 171 -8.25 -19.87 -4.82
N ILE A 172 -7.04 -20.33 -5.16
CA ILE A 172 -6.74 -20.65 -6.56
C ILE A 172 -6.92 -22.17 -6.63
N ASN A 173 -7.96 -22.60 -7.35
CA ASN A 173 -8.15 -24.00 -7.74
C ASN A 173 -6.88 -24.60 -8.33
#